data_AF-A0AAW2Z2Y2-F1
#
_entry.id   AF-A0AAW2Z2Y2-F1
#
_cell.length_a   1.000
_cell.length_b   1.000
_cell.length_c   1.000
_cell.angle_alpha   90.00
_cell.angle_beta   90.00
_cell.angle_gamma   90.00
#
_symmetry.space_group_name_H-M   'P 1'
#
loop_
_entity.id
_entity.type
_entity.pdbx_description
1 polymer ?
#
loop_
_entity_poly.entity_id
_entity_poly.type
_entity_poly.pdbx_seq_one_letter_code
_entity_poly.pdbx_strand_id
1 'polypeptide(L)'
;MDGLKFFFTRYDRDCDGYLSLSELRDFLDDNLFECQIGSEHAERIMTENDVDLDRKLDFDDFSFLLYAEKKTINLFYDCDENHDGFVDLEELKTGFQKLGEDYEDDIIEEIIYESDRDGDGKLNYPEFRSMLNSI
;
A
#
# COMPACT_ATOMS: atom_id res chain seq x y z
N MET A 1 -15.62 -11.19 -4.90
CA MET A 1 -14.30 -11.82 -4.68
C MET A 1 -13.79 -12.57 -5.92
N ASP A 2 -14.64 -12.89 -6.91
CA ASP A 2 -14.23 -13.67 -8.10
C ASP A 2 -13.28 -12.94 -9.08
N GLY A 3 -13.30 -11.60 -9.13
CA GLY A 3 -12.41 -10.85 -10.02
C GLY A 3 -10.93 -11.04 -9.65
N LEU A 4 -10.60 -11.02 -8.36
CA LEU A 4 -9.24 -11.21 -7.84
C LEU A 4 -8.67 -12.59 -8.20
N LYS A 5 -9.50 -13.64 -8.07
CA LYS A 5 -9.11 -15.01 -8.42
C LYS A 5 -8.87 -15.16 -9.91
N PHE A 6 -9.66 -14.46 -10.73
CA PHE A 6 -9.45 -14.40 -12.17
C PHE A 6 -8.14 -13.70 -12.55
N PHE A 7 -7.75 -12.64 -11.83
CA PHE A 7 -6.44 -11.99 -12.03
C PHE A 7 -5.29 -12.88 -11.58
N PHE A 8 -5.42 -13.55 -10.43
CA PHE A 8 -4.40 -14.49 -9.94
C PHE A 8 -4.11 -15.59 -10.96
N THR A 9 -5.16 -16.28 -11.44
CA THR A 9 -5.01 -17.35 -12.46
C THR A 9 -4.57 -16.81 -13.84
N ARG A 10 -4.67 -15.50 -14.09
CA ARG A 10 -4.18 -14.90 -15.33
C ARG A 10 -2.66 -14.74 -15.32
N TYR A 11 -2.07 -14.50 -14.15
CA TYR A 11 -0.63 -14.22 -13.99
C TYR A 11 0.17 -15.43 -13.50
N ASP A 12 -0.48 -16.40 -12.85
CA ASP A 12 0.04 -17.76 -12.61
C ASP A 12 0.21 -18.49 -13.95
N ARG A 13 1.40 -18.37 -14.57
CA ARG A 13 1.70 -18.87 -15.92
C ARG A 13 2.02 -20.35 -15.91
N ASP A 14 2.62 -20.83 -14.82
CA ASP A 14 2.94 -22.25 -14.67
C ASP A 14 1.77 -23.06 -14.08
N CYS A 15 0.68 -22.38 -13.70
CA CYS A 15 -0.54 -22.95 -13.12
C CYS A 15 -0.23 -23.78 -11.87
N ASP A 16 0.81 -23.40 -11.12
CA ASP A 16 1.20 -24.11 -9.91
C ASP A 16 0.30 -23.74 -8.70
N GLY A 17 -0.55 -22.73 -8.87
CA GLY A 17 -1.47 -22.23 -7.85
C GLY A 17 -0.86 -21.16 -6.94
N TYR A 18 0.36 -20.72 -7.24
CA TYR A 18 1.12 -19.70 -6.54
C TYR A 18 1.58 -18.60 -7.52
N LEU A 19 1.91 -17.43 -7.00
CA LEU A 19 2.60 -16.40 -7.78
C LEU A 19 4.08 -16.40 -7.38
N SER A 20 4.95 -16.71 -8.34
CA SER A 20 6.38 -16.52 -8.19
C SER A 20 6.74 -15.03 -8.22
N LEU A 21 7.91 -14.63 -7.68
CA LEU A 21 8.42 -13.25 -7.74
C LEU A 21 8.33 -12.65 -9.15
N SER A 22 8.67 -13.45 -10.16
CA SER A 22 8.63 -13.07 -11.58
C SER A 22 7.21 -12.76 -12.06
N GLU A 23 6.23 -13.54 -11.62
CA GLU A 23 4.82 -13.41 -12.01
C GLU A 23 4.12 -12.30 -11.24
N LEU A 24 4.46 -12.14 -9.96
CA LEU A 24 4.04 -11.01 -9.14
C LEU A 24 4.57 -9.70 -9.73
N ARG A 25 5.84 -9.67 -10.16
CA ARG A 25 6.42 -8.48 -10.80
C ARG A 25 5.67 -8.11 -12.08
N ASP A 26 5.41 -9.07 -12.95
CA ASP A 26 4.61 -8.86 -14.17
C ASP A 26 3.19 -8.36 -13.81
N PHE A 27 2.58 -8.88 -12.74
CA PHE A 27 1.28 -8.42 -12.25
C PHE A 27 1.31 -6.97 -11.76
N LEU A 28 2.30 -6.60 -10.94
CA LEU A 28 2.44 -5.25 -10.39
C LEU A 28 2.75 -4.24 -11.50
N ASP A 29 3.65 -4.57 -12.44
CA ASP A 29 3.98 -3.70 -13.58
C ASP A 29 2.76 -3.46 -14.49
N ASP A 30 1.91 -4.47 -14.71
CA ASP A 30 0.72 -4.33 -15.56
C ASP A 30 -0.48 -3.66 -14.87
N ASN A 31 -0.61 -3.76 -13.53
CA ASN A 31 -1.84 -3.38 -12.81
C ASN A 31 -1.68 -2.24 -11.79
N LEU A 32 -0.47 -1.82 -11.43
CA LEU A 32 -0.20 -0.69 -10.50
C LEU A 32 0.36 0.54 -11.22
N PHE A 33 -0.16 0.85 -12.40
CA PHE A 33 0.40 1.82 -13.35
C PHE A 33 0.41 3.30 -12.91
N GLU A 34 0.02 3.65 -11.68
CA GLU A 34 -0.10 5.07 -11.25
C GLU A 34 0.84 5.49 -10.14
N CYS A 35 1.53 4.57 -9.48
CA CYS A 35 2.44 4.94 -8.39
C CYS A 35 3.81 4.38 -8.72
N GLN A 36 4.86 5.13 -8.38
CA GLN A 36 6.28 4.83 -8.64
C GLN A 36 6.81 3.62 -7.83
N ILE A 37 5.97 2.61 -7.68
CA ILE A 37 6.08 1.37 -6.92
C ILE A 37 6.53 0.27 -7.89
N GLY A 38 7.52 0.57 -8.75
CA GLY A 38 8.03 -0.40 -9.72
C GLY A 38 9.02 -1.36 -9.07
N SER A 39 8.90 -2.67 -9.35
CA SER A 39 9.79 -3.81 -9.04
C SER A 39 10.45 -3.98 -7.64
N GLU A 40 10.92 -2.91 -7.00
CA GLU A 40 11.55 -2.89 -5.68
C GLU A 40 10.53 -3.19 -4.56
N HIS A 41 9.27 -2.82 -4.78
CA HIS A 41 8.18 -3.15 -3.86
C HIS A 41 7.78 -4.63 -3.93
N ALA A 42 7.92 -5.29 -5.08
CA ALA A 42 7.55 -6.70 -5.24
C ALA A 42 8.35 -7.61 -4.30
N GLU A 43 9.66 -7.34 -4.17
CA GLU A 43 10.55 -8.06 -3.26
C GLU A 43 10.18 -7.84 -1.79
N ARG A 44 9.86 -6.60 -1.41
CA ARG A 44 9.40 -6.29 -0.05
C ARG A 44 8.06 -6.93 0.25
N ILE A 45 7.11 -6.81 -0.66
CA ILE A 45 5.78 -7.39 -0.59
C ILE A 45 5.87 -8.91 -0.40
N MET A 46 6.70 -9.58 -1.19
CA MET A 46 6.92 -11.02 -1.10
C MET A 46 7.74 -11.44 0.13
N THR A 47 8.55 -10.56 0.73
CA THR A 47 9.33 -10.89 1.93
C THR A 47 8.60 -10.55 3.23
N GLU A 48 7.74 -9.52 3.22
CA GLU A 48 6.99 -9.03 4.39
C GLU A 48 5.63 -9.75 4.55
N ASN A 49 5.03 -10.28 3.47
CA ASN A 49 3.71 -10.94 3.49
C ASN A 49 3.76 -12.46 3.26
N ASP A 50 4.94 -13.02 3.04
CA ASP A 50 5.13 -14.48 3.02
C ASP A 50 5.07 -14.99 4.47
N VAL A 51 3.84 -15.26 4.93
CA VAL A 51 3.53 -15.64 6.31
C VAL A 51 4.12 -17.00 6.65
N ASP A 52 4.24 -17.89 5.66
CA ASP A 52 4.75 -19.25 5.84
C ASP A 52 6.22 -19.45 5.40
N LEU A 53 6.85 -18.40 4.86
CA LEU A 53 8.25 -18.32 4.42
C LEU A 53 8.57 -19.29 3.28
N ASP A 54 7.58 -19.66 2.48
CA ASP A 54 7.74 -20.62 1.38
C ASP A 54 8.30 -19.97 0.08
N ARG A 55 8.49 -18.65 0.09
CA ARG A 55 8.91 -17.82 -1.04
C ARG A 55 7.98 -17.96 -2.23
N LYS A 56 6.70 -18.15 -1.96
CA LYS A 56 5.60 -18.11 -2.92
C LYS A 56 4.46 -17.29 -2.30
N LEU A 57 3.56 -16.84 -3.16
CA LEU A 57 2.37 -16.12 -2.73
C LEU A 57 1.17 -16.93 -3.16
N ASP A 58 0.50 -17.58 -2.21
CA ASP A 58 -0.76 -18.26 -2.48
C ASP A 58 -1.92 -17.25 -2.63
N PHE A 59 -3.12 -17.73 -2.94
CA PHE A 59 -4.27 -16.84 -3.12
C PHE A 59 -4.70 -16.11 -1.84
N ASP A 60 -4.56 -16.74 -0.68
CA ASP A 60 -4.92 -16.15 0.60
C ASP A 60 -3.91 -15.07 0.99
N ASP A 61 -2.61 -15.35 0.81
CA ASP A 61 -1.53 -14.37 0.99
C ASP A 61 -1.67 -13.21 -0.01
N PHE A 62 -1.91 -13.51 -1.29
CA PHE A 62 -2.14 -12.49 -2.32
C PHE A 62 -3.40 -11.67 -2.06
N SER A 63 -4.48 -12.30 -1.57
CA SER A 63 -5.71 -11.60 -1.22
C SER A 63 -5.51 -10.70 -0.01
N PHE A 64 -4.78 -11.17 1.01
CA PHE A 64 -4.47 -10.37 2.19
C PHE A 64 -3.57 -9.20 1.82
N LEU A 65 -2.53 -9.46 1.03
CA LEU A 65 -1.58 -8.47 0.54
C LEU A 65 -2.25 -7.44 -0.37
N LEU A 66 -3.05 -7.87 -1.35
CA LEU A 66 -3.76 -6.92 -2.20
C LEU A 66 -4.77 -6.09 -1.41
N TYR A 67 -5.40 -6.67 -0.39
CA TYR A 67 -6.32 -5.94 0.48
C TYR A 67 -5.59 -4.96 1.39
N ALA A 68 -4.46 -5.36 1.99
CA ALA A 68 -3.63 -4.52 2.85
C ALA A 68 -2.99 -3.38 2.06
N GLU A 69 -2.33 -3.70 0.93
CA GLU A 69 -1.72 -2.72 0.04
C GLU A 69 -2.76 -1.77 -0.56
N LYS A 70 -3.87 -2.29 -1.09
CA LYS A 70 -4.94 -1.40 -1.62
C LYS A 70 -5.56 -0.55 -0.54
N LYS A 71 -5.67 -1.02 0.69
CA LYS A 71 -6.22 -0.22 1.77
C LYS A 71 -5.33 0.99 2.01
N THR A 72 -4.02 0.80 2.21
CA THR A 72 -3.10 1.93 2.45
C THR A 72 -3.00 2.86 1.24
N ILE A 73 -2.94 2.31 0.02
CA ILE A 73 -2.90 3.09 -1.22
C ILE A 73 -4.18 3.91 -1.42
N ASN A 74 -5.35 3.28 -1.29
CA ASN A 74 -6.62 4.00 -1.42
C ASN A 74 -6.78 5.06 -0.34
N LEU A 75 -6.36 4.78 0.90
CA LEU A 75 -6.38 5.77 1.97
C LEU A 75 -5.48 6.97 1.63
N PHE A 76 -4.28 6.71 1.14
CA PHE A 76 -3.36 7.76 0.70
C PHE A 76 -3.99 8.61 -0.41
N TYR A 77 -4.53 7.99 -1.47
CA TYR A 77 -5.20 8.71 -2.56
C TYR A 77 -6.48 9.42 -2.15
N ASP A 78 -7.21 8.91 -1.15
CA ASP A 78 -8.42 9.56 -0.63
C ASP A 78 -8.06 10.80 0.23
N CYS A 79 -6.85 10.83 0.80
CA CYS A 79 -6.29 11.95 1.55
C CYS A 79 -5.62 12.99 0.62
N ASP A 80 -4.82 12.53 -0.34
CA ASP A 80 -4.11 13.35 -1.33
C ASP A 80 -5.10 13.93 -2.36
N GLU A 81 -5.79 15.02 -1.96
CA GLU A 81 -6.80 15.68 -2.78
C GLU A 81 -6.20 16.43 -3.97
N ASN A 82 -4.95 16.88 -3.84
CA ASN A 82 -4.26 17.65 -4.86
C ASN A 82 -3.48 16.76 -5.87
N HIS A 83 -3.32 15.47 -5.57
CA HIS A 83 -2.61 14.46 -6.34
C HIS A 83 -1.14 14.82 -6.60
N ASP A 84 -0.49 15.48 -5.65
CA ASP A 84 0.93 15.83 -5.69
C ASP A 84 1.83 14.68 -5.23
N GLY A 85 1.24 13.59 -4.72
CA GLY A 85 1.96 12.42 -4.22
C GLY A 85 2.49 12.59 -2.80
N PHE A 86 2.03 13.61 -2.08
CA PHE A 86 2.28 13.87 -0.69
C PHE A 86 0.95 14.12 0.04
N VAL A 87 0.93 13.88 1.34
CA VAL A 87 -0.21 14.22 2.18
C VAL A 87 0.24 15.28 3.16
N ASP A 88 -0.32 16.48 3.04
CA ASP A 88 -0.09 17.56 3.99
C ASP A 88 -1.04 17.48 5.21
N LEU A 89 -0.88 18.41 6.15
CA LEU A 89 -1.68 18.46 7.38
C LEU A 89 -3.19 18.60 7.12
N GLU A 90 -3.59 19.46 6.18
CA GLU A 90 -5.01 19.69 5.89
C GLU A 90 -5.62 18.47 5.19
N GLU A 91 -4.85 17.83 4.32
CA GLU A 91 -5.20 16.58 3.63
C GLU A 91 -5.31 15.40 4.59
N LEU A 92 -4.35 15.25 5.53
CA LEU A 92 -4.37 14.20 6.54
C LEU A 92 -5.58 14.34 7.48
N LYS A 93 -5.87 15.58 7.89
CA LYS A 93 -7.05 15.91 8.70
C LYS A 93 -8.35 15.56 8.00
N THR A 94 -8.46 15.98 6.74
CA THR A 94 -9.63 15.67 5.91
C THR A 94 -9.76 14.16 5.70
N GLY A 95 -8.64 13.47 5.53
CA GLY A 95 -8.53 12.01 5.45
C GLY A 95 -9.10 11.30 6.68
N PHE A 96 -8.64 11.66 7.87
CA PHE A 96 -9.16 11.10 9.12
C PHE A 96 -10.65 11.37 9.28
N GLN A 97 -11.12 12.59 8.97
CA GLN A 97 -12.55 12.92 9.02
C GLN A 97 -13.38 12.05 8.08
N LYS A 98 -12.88 11.76 6.87
CA LYS A 98 -13.51 10.82 5.93
C LYS A 98 -13.59 9.40 6.49
N LEU A 99 -12.64 8.99 7.32
CA LEU A 99 -12.63 7.71 8.04
C LEU A 99 -13.53 7.69 9.28
N GLY A 100 -14.13 8.83 9.63
CA GLY A 100 -14.98 8.98 10.81
C GLY A 100 -14.19 9.23 12.09
N GLU A 101 -12.90 9.55 11.98
CA GLU A 101 -12.04 9.90 13.11
C GLU A 101 -11.72 11.40 13.04
N ASP A 102 -11.88 12.12 14.15
CA ASP A 102 -11.61 13.56 14.21
C ASP A 102 -10.48 13.78 15.22
N TYR A 103 -9.34 14.26 14.72
CA TYR A 103 -8.17 14.57 15.51
C TYR A 103 -7.97 16.09 15.57
N GLU A 104 -7.54 16.59 16.73
CA GLU A 104 -7.14 17.99 16.87
C GLU A 104 -5.87 18.26 16.06
N ASP A 105 -5.74 19.48 15.53
CA ASP A 105 -4.62 19.91 14.70
C ASP A 105 -3.27 19.64 15.39
N ASP A 106 -3.17 19.87 16.70
CA ASP A 106 -1.97 19.60 17.49
C ASP A 106 -1.54 18.12 17.45
N ILE A 107 -2.50 17.19 17.40
CA ILE A 107 -2.24 15.74 17.32
C ILE A 107 -1.80 15.35 15.91
N ILE A 108 -2.40 15.95 14.88
CA ILE A 108 -2.02 15.72 13.48
C ILE A 108 -0.61 16.25 13.21
N GLU A 109 -0.27 17.42 13.75
CA GLU A 109 1.09 17.97 13.70
C GLU A 109 2.10 17.02 14.36
N GLU A 110 1.78 16.45 15.52
CA GLU A 110 2.64 15.48 16.21
C GLU A 110 2.83 14.21 15.37
N ILE A 111 1.75 13.66 14.81
CA ILE A 111 1.80 12.47 13.94
C ILE A 111 2.68 12.70 12.71
N ILE A 112 2.51 13.85 12.04
CA ILE A 112 3.34 14.21 10.88
C ILE A 112 4.79 14.36 11.34
N TYR A 113 5.06 15.09 12.42
CA TYR A 113 6.41 15.29 12.92
C TYR A 113 7.13 13.97 13.30
N GLU A 114 6.41 12.99 13.83
CA GLU A 114 6.98 11.68 14.16
C GLU A 114 7.21 10.80 12.92
N SER A 115 6.44 11.02 11.85
CA SER A 115 6.42 10.17 10.66
C SER A 115 7.24 10.72 9.50
N ASP A 116 7.36 12.04 9.41
CA ASP A 116 8.15 12.80 8.42
C ASP A 116 9.65 12.59 8.67
N ARG A 117 10.26 11.72 7.85
CA ARG A 117 11.68 11.36 8.00
C ARG A 117 12.58 12.23 7.16
N ASP A 118 12.07 12.77 6.06
CA ASP A 118 12.83 13.63 5.17
C ASP A 118 12.78 15.12 5.56
N GLY A 119 11.86 15.48 6.45
CA GLY A 119 11.71 16.80 7.06
C GLY A 119 11.06 17.83 6.13
N ASP A 120 10.29 17.38 5.13
CA ASP A 120 9.62 18.25 4.18
C ASP A 120 8.30 18.84 4.70
N GLY A 121 7.84 18.39 5.88
CA GLY A 121 6.61 18.81 6.53
C GLY A 121 5.35 18.19 5.94
N LYS A 122 5.50 17.19 5.08
CA LYS A 122 4.43 16.39 4.47
C LYS A 122 4.74 14.90 4.67
N LEU A 123 3.80 14.04 4.32
CA LEU A 123 4.01 12.60 4.32
C LEU A 123 4.04 12.07 2.89
N ASN A 124 5.17 11.51 2.50
CA ASN A 124 5.24 10.71 1.27
C ASN A 124 4.61 9.32 1.49
N TYR A 125 4.29 8.60 0.41
CA TYR A 125 3.65 7.28 0.50
C TYR A 125 4.37 6.28 1.45
N PRO A 126 5.71 6.12 1.39
CA PRO A 126 6.46 5.32 2.36
C PRO A 126 6.26 5.73 3.83
N GLU A 127 6.23 7.02 4.13
CA GLU A 127 6.06 7.55 5.49
C GLU A 127 4.64 7.36 5.99
N PHE A 128 3.65 7.70 5.16
CA PHE A 128 2.23 7.49 5.48
C PHE A 128 1.93 6.00 5.76
N ARG A 129 2.52 5.09 4.99
CA ARG A 129 2.42 3.65 5.26
C ARG A 129 3.08 3.29 6.59
N SER A 130 4.25 3.84 6.90
CA SER A 130 4.94 3.57 8.16
C SER A 130 4.10 4.06 9.35
N MET A 131 3.52 5.25 9.23
CA MET A 131 2.58 5.82 10.21
C MET A 131 1.41 4.88 10.44
N LEU A 132 0.69 4.46 9.39
CA LEU A 132 -0.45 3.54 9.52
C LEU A 132 -0.12 2.18 10.13
N ASN A 133 1.13 1.71 10.01
CA ASN A 133 1.57 0.47 10.66
C ASN A 133 2.04 0.67 12.11
N SER A 134 2.25 1.92 12.52
CA SER A 134 2.69 2.29 13.86
C SER A 134 1.55 2.73 14.80
N ILE A 135 0.34 2.95 14.26
CA ILE A 135 -0.88 3.28 14.99
C ILE A 135 -1.66 1.99 15.30
#